data_AF-X1JMA3-F1
#
_entry.id   AF-X1JMA3-F1
#
_cell.length_a   1.000
_cell.length_b   1.000
_cell.length_c   1.000
_cell.angle_alpha   90.00
_cell.angle_beta   90.00
_cell.angle_gamma   90.00
#
_symmetry.space_group_name_H-M   'P 1'
#
loop_
_entity.id
_entity.type
_entity.pdbx_description
1 polymer ?
#
loop_
_entity_poly.entity_id
_entity_poly.type
_entity_poly.pdbx_seq_one_letter_code
_entity_poly.pdbx_strand_id
1 'polypeptide(L)' 'DPDEKRAIYCHCPRVRDALKSSIEDLPEIYCYCGAGFFKGIWEEILQKPVKVKVIESVMKGDEVCKIAIYLPPDM' A
#
# COMPACT_ATOMS: atom_id res chain seq x y z
N ASP A 1 -15.58 14.92 2.68
CA ASP A 1 -15.53 14.28 1.36
C ASP A 1 -14.80 12.93 1.49
N PRO A 2 -15.35 11.80 1.04
CA PRO A 2 -14.66 10.50 1.06
C PRO A 2 -13.28 10.52 0.40
N ASP A 3 -13.11 11.28 -0.67
CA ASP A 3 -11.87 11.28 -1.45
C ASP A 3 -10.78 12.08 -0.73
N GLU A 4 -11.15 13.20 -0.11
CA GLU A 4 -10.29 13.97 0.78
C GLU A 4 -9.81 13.15 1.98
N LYS A 5 -10.70 12.37 2.62
CA LYS A 5 -10.33 11.47 3.73
C LYS A 5 -9.28 10.44 3.28
N ARG A 6 -9.49 9.81 2.13
CA ARG A 6 -8.56 8.83 1.55
C ARG A 6 -7.22 9.46 1.17
N ALA A 7 -7.24 10.68 0.63
CA ALA A 7 -6.03 11.44 0.34
C ALA A 7 -5.24 11.80 1.62
N ILE A 8 -5.90 12.17 2.72
CA ILE A 8 -5.20 12.44 4.00
C ILE A 8 -4.60 11.16 4.58
N TYR A 9 -5.30 10.03 4.46
CA TYR A 9 -4.83 8.73 4.95
C TYR A 9 -3.55 8.26 4.24
N CYS A 10 -3.47 8.44 2.91
CA CYS A 10 -2.37 7.90 2.13
C CYS A 10 -1.06 8.68 2.34
N HIS A 11 0.02 8.01 2.69
CA HIS A 11 1.34 8.66 2.79
C HIS A 11 2.04 8.87 1.44
N CYS A 12 1.60 8.24 0.35
CA CYS A 12 2.21 8.42 -0.96
C CYS A 12 1.74 9.73 -1.62
N PRO A 13 2.62 10.73 -1.87
CA PRO A 13 2.20 12.00 -2.47
C PRO A 13 1.55 11.81 -3.84
N ARG A 14 2.05 10.88 -4.66
CA ARG A 14 1.50 10.60 -5.99
C ARG A 14 0.06 10.09 -5.94
N VAL A 15 -0.24 9.18 -5.01
CA VAL A 15 -1.61 8.70 -4.80
C VAL A 15 -2.52 9.81 -4.26
N ARG A 16 -2.01 10.68 -3.38
CA ARG A 16 -2.78 11.85 -2.90
C ARG A 16 -3.14 12.79 -4.04
N ASP A 17 -2.21 13.04 -4.95
CA ASP A 17 -2.43 13.91 -6.10
C ASP A 17 -3.39 13.26 -7.11
N ALA A 18 -3.27 11.96 -7.36
CA ALA A 18 -4.20 11.22 -8.20
C ALA A 18 -5.63 11.23 -7.65
N LEU A 19 -5.80 11.00 -6.33
CA LEU A 19 -7.10 11.07 -5.66
C LEU A 19 -7.74 12.46 -5.69
N LYS A 20 -6.93 13.54 -5.78
CA LYS A 20 -7.43 14.92 -5.84
C LYS A 20 -7.67 15.42 -7.26
N SER A 21 -6.89 14.94 -8.23
CA SER A 21 -6.79 15.60 -9.54
C SER A 21 -7.68 14.98 -10.62
N SER A 22 -8.31 13.81 -10.43
CA SER A 22 -9.09 13.10 -11.46
C SER A 22 -8.35 12.83 -12.79
N ILE A 23 -7.07 13.17 -12.89
CA ILE A 23 -6.31 13.25 -14.14
C ILE A 23 -5.32 12.08 -14.29
N GLU A 24 -4.94 11.42 -13.19
CA GLU A 24 -3.92 10.38 -13.21
C GLU A 24 -4.51 8.99 -12.95
N ASP A 25 -4.60 8.17 -14.00
CA ASP A 25 -4.87 6.73 -13.89
C ASP A 25 -3.62 6.01 -13.40
N LEU A 26 -3.39 6.04 -12.09
CA LEU A 26 -2.36 5.21 -11.46
C LEU A 26 -2.81 3.75 -11.41
N PRO A 27 -2.02 2.81 -11.95
CA PRO A 27 -2.39 1.41 -11.90
C PRO A 27 -2.35 0.89 -10.46
N GLU A 28 -3.27 -0.01 -10.11
CA GLU A 28 -3.38 -0.61 -8.78
C GLU A 28 -2.07 -1.20 -8.25
N ILE A 29 -1.24 -1.72 -9.14
CA ILE A 29 0.08 -2.28 -8.85
C ILE A 29 1.01 -1.26 -8.19
N TYR A 30 0.77 0.04 -8.37
CA TYR A 30 1.57 1.11 -7.78
C TYR A 30 1.57 1.06 -6.24
N CYS A 31 0.48 0.61 -5.62
CA CYS A 31 0.43 0.44 -4.16
C CYS A 31 1.43 -0.59 -3.62
N TYR A 32 2.00 -1.46 -4.48
CA TYR A 32 3.10 -2.35 -4.07
C TYR A 32 4.40 -1.60 -3.77
N CYS A 33 4.55 -0.34 -4.19
CA CYS A 33 5.61 0.53 -3.69
C CYS A 33 5.50 0.70 -2.15
N GLY A 34 4.30 0.97 -1.65
CA GLY A 34 4.01 1.02 -0.21
C GLY A 34 4.14 -0.35 0.45
N ALA A 35 3.68 -1.43 -0.20
CA ALA A 35 3.89 -2.79 0.33
C ALA A 35 5.37 -3.17 0.43
N GLY A 36 6.22 -2.66 -0.47
CA GLY A 36 7.67 -2.83 -0.43
C GLY A 36 8.32 -2.25 0.83
N PHE A 37 7.79 -1.14 1.36
CA PHE A 37 8.25 -0.58 2.64
C PHE A 37 8.06 -1.57 3.79
N PHE A 38 6.87 -2.17 3.91
CA PHE A 38 6.60 -3.18 4.94
C PHE A 38 7.37 -4.49 4.69
N LYS A 39 7.54 -4.89 3.43
CA LYS A 39 8.39 -6.02 3.06
C LYS A 39 9.80 -5.85 3.61
N GLY A 40 10.44 -4.71 3.37
CA GLY A 40 11.79 -4.43 3.86
C GLY A 40 11.91 -4.51 5.39
N ILE A 41 10.94 -3.93 6.12
CA ILE A 41 10.90 -4.01 7.60
C ILE A 41 10.87 -5.46 8.08
N TRP A 42 10.00 -6.29 7.49
CA TRP A 42 9.85 -7.68 7.92
C TRP A 42 11.00 -8.58 7.49
N GLU A 43 11.60 -8.34 6.31
CA GLU A 43 12.81 -9.05 5.90
C GLU A 43 14.00 -8.73 6.81
N GLU A 44 14.10 -7.48 7.28
CA GLU A 44 15.12 -7.09 8.25
C GLU A 44 14.89 -7.75 9.62
N ILE A 45 13.65 -7.76 10.12
CA ILE A 45 13.32 -8.38 11.41
C ILE A 45 13.57 -9.90 11.39
N LEU A 46 13.15 -10.58 10.32
CA LEU A 46 13.19 -12.03 10.23
C LEU A 46 14.50 -12.57 9.64
N GLN A 47 15.33 -11.71 9.04
CA GLN A 47 16.54 -12.09 8.28
C GLN A 47 16.24 -13.15 7.21
N LYS A 48 15.02 -13.12 6.65
CA LYS A 48 14.48 -14.07 5.69
C LYS A 48 13.55 -13.36 4.71
N PRO A 49 13.43 -13.84 3.46
CA PRO A 49 12.51 -13.23 2.51
C PRO A 49 11.05 -13.45 2.91
N VAL A 50 10.22 -12.40 2.76
CA VAL A 50 8.76 -12.48 2.97
C VAL A 50 7.98 -12.15 1.71
N LYS A 51 6.78 -12.71 1.57
CA LYS A 51 5.83 -12.27 0.54
C LYS A 51 4.89 -11.23 1.13
N VAL A 52 4.55 -10.23 0.32
CA VAL A 52 3.56 -9.21 0.69
C VAL A 52 2.45 -9.14 -0.35
N LYS A 53 1.24 -8.83 0.09
CA LYS A 53 0.08 -8.63 -0.79
C LYS A 53 -0.72 -7.43 -0.32
N VAL A 54 -1.03 -6.53 -1.24
CA VAL A 54 -2.01 -5.46 -1.00
C VAL A 54 -3.41 -6.10 -1.00
N ILE A 55 -4.12 -6.00 0.11
CA ILE A 55 -5.47 -6.56 0.31
C ILE A 55 -6.53 -5.48 0.12
N GLU A 56 -6.32 -4.31 0.73
CA GLU A 56 -7.16 -3.11 0.59
C GLU A 56 -6.25 -1.91 0.31
N SER A 57 -6.75 -0.96 -0.46
CA SER A 57 -6.07 0.28 -0.77
C SER A 57 -7.05 1.44 -0.94
N VAL A 58 -6.76 2.56 -0.29
CA VAL A 58 -7.55 3.79 -0.46
C VAL A 58 -7.53 4.34 -1.90
N MET A 59 -6.54 3.92 -2.71
CA MET A 59 -6.50 4.22 -4.15
C MET A 59 -7.61 3.50 -4.93
N LYS A 60 -8.11 2.37 -4.41
CA LYS A 60 -9.22 1.60 -4.98
C LYS A 60 -10.59 2.00 -4.44
N GLY A 61 -10.63 3.02 -3.57
CA GLY A 61 -11.86 3.43 -2.89
C GLY A 61 -12.09 2.75 -1.52
N ASP A 62 -11.17 1.90 -1.05
CA ASP A 62 -11.27 1.32 0.30
C ASP A 62 -11.11 2.41 1.38
N GLU A 63 -11.63 2.17 2.58
CA GLU A 63 -11.54 3.12 3.70
C GLU A 63 -10.12 3.20 4.31
N VAL A 64 -9.35 2.12 4.19
CA VAL A 64 -8.00 1.96 4.74
C VAL A 64 -7.12 1.14 3.80
N CYS A 65 -5.80 1.20 4.00
CA CYS A 65 -4.88 0.26 3.37
C CYS A 65 -4.65 -0.96 4.27
N LYS A 66 -4.69 -2.16 3.70
CA LYS A 66 -4.30 -3.41 4.38
C LYS A 66 -3.27 -4.16 3.55
N ILE A 67 -2.18 -4.56 4.20
CA ILE A 67 -1.08 -5.29 3.56
C ILE A 67 -0.86 -6.57 4.35
N ALA A 68 -1.05 -7.71 3.69
CA ALA A 68 -0.74 -9.01 4.27
C ALA A 68 0.76 -9.28 4.14
N ILE A 69 1.38 -9.73 5.23
CA ILE A 69 2.76 -10.22 5.28
C ILE A 69 2.69 -11.72 5.52
N TYR A 70 3.19 -12.49 4.57
CA TYR A 70 3.25 -13.95 4.69
C TYR A 70 4.61 -14.34 5.26
N LEU A 71 4.58 -14.93 6.44
CA LEU A 71 5.77 -15.42 7.13
C LEU A 71 6.34 -16.65 6.39
N PRO A 72 7.67 -16.88 6.49
CA PRO A 72 8.29 -18.10 5.96
C PRO A 72 7.65 -19.36 6.56
N PRO A 73 7.44 -20.43 5.77
CA PRO A 73 6.79 -21.66 6.23
C PRO A 73 7.68 -22.50 7.16
N ASP A 74 8.98 -22.23 7.16
CA ASP A 74 10.03 -22.87 7.96
C ASP A 74 10.36 -22.09 9.24
N MET A 75 9.45 -21.19 9.65
CA MET A 75 9.48 -20.59 11.00
C MET A 75 9.05 -21.59 12.07
#